data_AF-A0A935GY44-F1
#
_entry.id   AF-A0A935GY44-F1
#
_cell.length_a   1.000
_cell.length_b   1.000
_cell.length_c   1.000
_cell.angle_alpha   90.00
_cell.angle_beta   90.00
_cell.angle_gamma   90.00
#
_symmetry.space_group_name_H-M   'P 1'
#
loop_
_entity.id
_entity.type
_entity.pdbx_description
1 polymer ?
#
loop_
_entity_poly.entity_id
_entity_poly.type
_entity_poly.pdbx_seq_one_letter_code
_entity_poly.pdbx_strand_id
1 'polypeptide(L)' 'MALEQIEKQGMQAWKEQKGYHERSIAENAMFRVKQLFWDRLASRIFETRVVEGHARIAAMNVMTWLGMSVSMRVGTTFA' A
#
# COMPACT_ATOMS: atom_id res chain seq x y z
N MET A 1 -8.85 16.61 19.75
CA MET A 1 -8.32 17.25 18.52
C MET A 1 -8.92 16.69 17.23
N ALA A 2 -8.63 15.45 16.80
CA ALA A 2 -9.16 14.94 15.51
C ALA A 2 -10.68 14.68 15.53
N LEU A 3 -11.20 14.00 16.58
CA LEU A 3 -12.63 13.73 16.73
C LEU A 3 -13.47 15.01 16.85
N GLU A 4 -13.00 15.96 17.65
CA GLU A 4 -13.63 17.27 17.82
C GLU A 4 -13.66 18.09 16.50
N GLN A 5 -12.61 17.99 15.68
CA GLN A 5 -12.61 18.63 14.35
C GLN A 5 -13.61 17.96 13.42
N ILE A 6 -13.68 16.62 13.42
CA ILE A 6 -14.64 15.84 12.63
C ILE A 6 -16.08 16.18 13.02
N GLU A 7 -16.34 16.36 14.32
CA GLU A 7 -17.66 16.77 14.83
C GLU A 7 -18.06 18.18 14.35
N LYS A 8 -17.10 19.11 14.32
CA LYS A 8 -17.34 20.51 13.90
C LYS A 8 -17.48 20.69 12.37
N GLN A 9 -16.69 19.97 11.58
CA GLN A 9 -16.58 20.20 10.12
C GLN A 9 -17.06 19.03 9.26
N GLY A 10 -17.43 17.91 9.88
CA GLY A 10 -17.80 16.68 9.19
C GLY A 10 -16.60 15.84 8.74
N MET A 11 -16.82 14.54 8.61
CA MET A 11 -15.74 13.59 8.27
C MET A 11 -15.17 13.79 6.86
N GLN A 12 -16.00 14.14 5.89
CA GLN A 12 -15.56 14.31 4.49
C GLN A 12 -14.61 15.51 4.36
N ALA A 13 -15.01 16.70 4.84
CA ALA A 13 -14.17 17.89 4.81
C ALA A 13 -12.90 17.72 5.65
N TRP A 14 -12.97 17.00 6.77
CA TRP A 14 -11.77 16.65 7.54
C TRP A 14 -10.81 15.74 6.78
N LYS A 15 -11.31 14.72 6.06
CA LYS A 15 -10.48 13.83 5.25
C LYS A 15 -9.77 14.58 4.12
N GLU A 16 -10.46 15.49 3.46
CA GLU A 16 -9.90 16.33 2.38
C GLU A 16 -8.81 17.27 2.93
N GLN A 17 -9.09 18.04 3.99
CA GLN A 17 -8.10 18.93 4.61
C GLN A 17 -6.83 18.21 5.10
N LYS A 18 -6.96 16.95 5.53
CA LYS A 18 -5.84 16.17 6.05
C LYS A 18 -5.08 15.38 4.97
N GLY A 19 -5.46 15.50 3.70
CA GLY A 19 -4.86 14.72 2.61
C GLY A 19 -5.06 13.21 2.80
N TYR A 20 -6.16 12.81 3.48
CA TYR A 20 -6.41 11.42 3.85
C TYR A 20 -6.50 10.52 2.61
N HIS A 21 -7.06 11.02 1.52
CA HIS A 21 -7.21 10.26 0.28
C HIS A 21 -5.84 9.91 -0.33
N GLU A 22 -4.94 10.89 -0.47
CA GLU A 22 -3.59 10.68 -1.01
C GLU A 22 -2.76 9.74 -0.13
N ARG A 23 -2.83 9.94 1.19
CA ARG A 23 -2.19 9.03 2.16
C ARG A 23 -2.73 7.61 2.02
N SER A 24 -4.05 7.45 1.92
CA SER A 24 -4.68 6.13 1.78
C SER A 24 -4.26 5.42 0.48
N ILE A 25 -4.11 6.16 -0.63
CA ILE A 25 -3.59 5.61 -1.89
C ILE A 25 -2.15 5.13 -1.72
N ALA A 26 -1.28 5.96 -1.13
CA ALA A 26 0.12 5.61 -0.90
C ALA A 26 0.26 4.40 0.05
N GLU A 27 -0.52 4.37 1.13
CA GLU A 27 -0.55 3.25 2.08
C GLU A 27 -1.00 1.95 1.41
N ASN A 28 -2.06 2.01 0.59
CA ASN A 28 -2.55 0.83 -0.12
C ASN A 28 -1.56 0.34 -1.19
N ALA A 29 -0.87 1.25 -1.89
CA ALA A 29 0.19 0.90 -2.82
C ALA A 29 1.35 0.20 -2.10
N MET A 30 1.80 0.75 -0.96
CA MET A 30 2.86 0.15 -0.15
C MET A 30 2.46 -1.18 0.47
N PHE A 31 1.19 -1.33 0.87
CA PHE A 31 0.65 -2.61 1.32
C PHE A 31 0.79 -3.67 0.23
N ARG A 32 0.41 -3.36 -1.01
CA ARG A 32 0.56 -4.28 -2.16
C ARG A 32 2.02 -4.65 -2.42
N VAL A 33 2.94 -3.67 -2.39
CA VAL A 33 4.38 -3.94 -2.56
C VAL A 33 4.88 -4.93 -1.50
N LYS A 34 4.50 -4.76 -0.23
CA LYS A 34 4.93 -5.67 0.85
C LYS A 34 4.34 -7.08 0.71
N GLN A 35 3.08 -7.18 0.27
CA GLN A 35 2.44 -8.48 0.04
C GLN A 35 3.07 -9.25 -1.12
N LEU A 36 3.49 -8.56 -2.19
CA LEU A 36 4.05 -9.20 -3.38
C LEU A 36 5.55 -9.51 -3.28
N PHE A 37 6.34 -8.63 -2.66
CA PHE A 37 7.81 -8.67 -2.74
C PHE A 37 8.52 -8.69 -1.39
N TRP A 38 7.80 -8.92 -0.29
CA TRP A 38 8.30 -8.89 1.09
C TRP A 38 8.47 -7.48 1.68
N ASP A 39 8.51 -7.41 3.02
CA ASP A 39 8.56 -6.17 3.80
C ASP A 39 9.97 -5.54 3.91
N ARG A 40 11.01 -6.28 3.52
CA ARG A 40 12.42 -5.88 3.63
C ARG A 40 13.12 -5.86 2.28
N LEU A 41 14.12 -4.99 2.16
CA LEU A 41 15.07 -4.94 1.04
C LEU A 41 16.27 -5.85 1.35
N ALA A 42 16.74 -6.58 0.35
CA ALA A 42 17.78 -7.58 0.49
C ALA A 42 19.18 -6.97 0.64
N SER A 43 19.47 -5.90 -0.11
CA SER A 43 20.82 -5.33 -0.10
C SER A 43 21.16 -4.56 1.18
N ARG A 44 22.43 -4.56 1.58
CA ARG A 44 22.97 -3.70 2.65
C ARG A 44 23.49 -2.36 2.11
N ILE A 45 23.63 -2.22 0.80
CA ILE A 45 24.11 -1.02 0.12
C ILE A 45 22.91 -0.15 -0.25
N PHE A 46 22.95 1.14 0.09
CA PHE A 46 21.83 2.06 -0.12
C PHE A 46 21.45 2.19 -1.59
N GLU A 47 22.42 2.37 -2.49
CA GLU A 47 22.16 2.52 -3.93
C GLU A 47 21.44 1.29 -4.49
N THR A 48 21.89 0.09 -4.10
CA THR A 48 21.23 -1.15 -4.49
C THR A 48 19.82 -1.27 -3.91
N ARG A 49 19.57 -0.80 -2.67
CA ARG A 49 18.22 -0.74 -2.09
C ARG A 49 17.28 0.15 -2.90
N VAL A 50 17.79 1.28 -3.40
CA VAL A 50 17.03 2.18 -4.27
C VAL A 50 16.66 1.47 -5.56
N VAL A 51 17.62 0.81 -6.21
CA VAL A 51 17.37 0.04 -7.45
C VAL A 51 16.37 -1.11 -7.20
N GLU A 52 16.51 -1.82 -6.09
CA GLU A 52 15.60 -2.89 -5.68
C GLU A 52 14.16 -2.38 -5.49
N GLY A 53 14.00 -1.22 -4.87
CA GLY A 53 12.69 -0.56 -4.74
C GLY A 53 12.06 -0.23 -6.09
N HIS A 54 12.83 0.37 -7.01
CA HIS A 54 12.36 0.69 -8.37
C HIS A 54 11.98 -0.56 -9.15
N ALA A 55 12.78 -1.63 -9.07
CA ALA A 55 12.50 -2.88 -9.74
C ALA A 55 11.19 -3.52 -9.25
N ARG A 56 10.93 -3.50 -7.94
CA ARG A 56 9.67 -4.01 -7.35
C ARG A 56 8.46 -3.21 -7.82
N ILE A 57 8.56 -1.88 -7.88
CA ILE A 57 7.48 -1.02 -8.39
C ILE A 57 7.23 -1.31 -9.88
N ALA A 58 8.28 -1.42 -10.69
CA ALA A 58 8.15 -1.77 -12.11
C ALA A 58 7.47 -3.13 -12.29
N ALA A 59 7.88 -4.15 -11.53
CA ALA A 59 7.25 -5.46 -11.55
C ALA A 59 5.77 -5.40 -11.13
N MET A 60 5.42 -4.64 -10.08
CA MET A 60 4.04 -4.45 -9.65
C MET A 60 3.17 -3.80 -10.72
N ASN A 61 3.72 -2.81 -11.44
CA ASN A 61 3.01 -2.12 -12.52
C ASN A 61 2.76 -3.07 -13.70
N VAL A 62 3.73 -3.92 -14.05
CA VAL A 62 3.56 -4.96 -15.07
C VAL A 62 2.48 -5.96 -14.66
N MET A 63 2.48 -6.43 -13.41
CA MET A 63 1.41 -7.31 -12.90
C MET A 63 0.04 -6.62 -12.97
N THR A 64 -0.03 -5.33 -12.63
CA THR A 64 -1.29 -4.57 -12.69
C THR A 64 -1.80 -4.43 -14.13
N TRP A 65 -0.89 -4.26 -15.10
CA TRP A 65 -1.23 -4.22 -16.52
C TRP A 65 -1.69 -5.57 -17.07
N LEU A 66 -1.05 -6.67 -16.66
CA LEU A 66 -1.39 -8.03 -17.08
C LEU A 66 -2.68 -8.56 -16.44
N GLY A 67 -3.08 -8.02 -15.28
CA GLY A 67 -4.24 -8.45 -14.52
C GLY A 67 -3.87 -8.69 -13.05
N MET A 68 -4.66 -8.12 -12.13
CA MET A 68 -4.37 -8.21 -10.70
C MET A 68 -4.62 -9.61 -10.14
N SER A 69 -3.67 -10.11 -9.35
CA SER A 69 -3.83 -11.35 -8.59
C SER A 69 -4.94 -11.21 -7.54
N VAL A 70 -5.89 -12.15 -7.53
CA VAL A 70 -6.92 -12.21 -6.48
C VAL A 70 -6.35 -12.93 -5.27
N SER A 71 -6.25 -12.21 -4.14
CA SER A 71 -5.91 -12.84 -2.86
C SER A 71 -7.14 -13.51 -2.28
N MET A 72 -7.11 -14.84 -2.19
CA MET A 72 -8.18 -15.62 -1.57
C MET A 72 -7.70 -16.20 -0.24
N ARG A 73 -8.53 -16.10 0.79
CA ARG A 73 -8.30 -16.85 2.03
C ARG A 73 -8.56 -18.33 1.74
N VAL A 74 -7.53 -19.16 1.88
CA VAL A 74 -7.70 -20.61 1.88
C VAL A 74 -8.48 -20.96 3.15
N GLY A 75 -9.70 -21.44 2.99
CA GLY A 75 -10.50 -21.94 4.11
C GLY A 75 -9.84 -23.17 4.73
N THR A 76 -9.89 -23.29 6.05
CA THR A 76 -9.52 -24.51 6.77
C THR A 76 -10.53 -25.62 6.43
N THR A 77 -10.27 -26.36 5.35
CA THR A 77 -10.97 -27.60 5.06
C THR A 77 -9.96 -28.74 5.15
N PHE A 78 -9.68 -29.14 6.38
CA PHE A 78 -9.30 -30.52 6.69
C PHE A 78 -10.35 -30.98 7.71
N ALA A 79 -11.43 -31.54 7.18
CA ALA A 79 -12.34 -32.40 7.92
C ALA A 79 -11.88 -33.84 7.70
#